data_AF-A0A2E3QWE0-F1
#
_entry.id   AF-A0A2E3QWE0-F1
#
_cell.length_a   1.000
_cell.length_b   1.000
_cell.length_c   1.000
_cell.angle_alpha   90.00
_cell.angle_beta   90.00
_cell.angle_gamma   90.00
#
_symmetry.space_group_name_H-M   'P 1'
#
loop_
_entity.id
_entity.type
_entity.pdbx_description
1 polymer ?
#
loop_
_entity_poly.entity_id
_entity_poly.type
_entity_poly.pdbx_seq_one_letter_code
_entity_poly.pdbx_strand_id
1 'polypeptide(L)'
;MRSVRYACLGLLLSSAALAQTSADATVRVRLLSRQALTEARVEPVSGAARVRVDGSDAGWLSVGETATVTRTGSGLRVRFGGADQTGRTVRVEGETLRFRSASTDRHYPGTLAFGASGSHLEIVNHAPMEPYVASVVQSEFGFDVLEGAKAQAVLARTYAARRAGAHATYDLDDHNGSQVYRGVGATSATSTRAAMETRGEVLTYHGELADAYYYSSSGGHTADNDAVWNGAPIPYLRAVPDPYDEVAPDFRWRTTASRQTVLSALQRQYGGDIQGVEVLRRSRSNRILTMRLIGGRTETITGAQFRRTVNSVAGARVVRSTRFDLSVEGGNYVFEGSGFGHGVGMSQYGALGQARAGRTYRDILAHYFVGTEVRSGSGASPLPSAARPSPSSPEVLADASSGAAIPRQPSALRTRYVPATARRWPTPRHIAHGSGVRERPAIDGRPSTPAASAVPSAASSPVTETEESVTPQRRAAW
;
A
#
# COMPACT_ATOMS: atom_id res chain seq x y z
N MET A 1 30.98 12.62 -74.19
CA MET A 1 31.79 11.96 -73.13
C MET A 1 31.32 12.45 -71.76
N ARG A 2 30.93 11.50 -70.90
CA ARG A 2 30.81 11.56 -69.43
C ARG A 2 29.72 12.45 -68.79
N SER A 3 28.62 11.75 -68.52
CA SER A 3 27.58 12.02 -67.52
C SER A 3 28.15 11.98 -66.09
N VAL A 4 27.80 12.94 -65.24
CA VAL A 4 27.97 12.86 -63.78
C VAL A 4 26.59 12.84 -63.13
N ARG A 5 26.23 11.70 -62.56
CA ARG A 5 25.05 11.50 -61.71
C ARG A 5 25.48 11.66 -60.26
N TYR A 6 24.88 12.60 -59.52
CA TYR A 6 24.97 12.61 -58.06
C TYR A 6 23.91 11.66 -57.50
N ALA A 7 24.35 10.56 -56.90
CA ALA A 7 23.53 9.67 -56.10
C ALA A 7 23.68 10.08 -54.63
N CYS A 8 22.62 10.65 -54.04
CA CYS A 8 22.49 10.77 -52.59
C CYS A 8 22.13 9.40 -52.02
N LEU A 9 23.13 8.68 -51.51
CA LEU A 9 22.91 7.44 -50.76
C LEU A 9 22.56 7.81 -49.32
N GLY A 10 21.26 7.86 -49.01
CA GLY A 10 20.76 7.92 -47.64
C GLY A 10 21.01 6.58 -46.95
N LEU A 11 22.01 6.56 -46.06
CA LEU A 11 22.22 5.45 -45.12
C LEU A 11 21.14 5.50 -44.04
N LEU A 12 20.04 4.78 -44.25
CA LEU A 12 19.13 4.38 -43.19
C LEU A 12 19.84 3.32 -42.34
N LEU A 13 20.56 3.76 -41.31
CA LEU A 13 20.93 2.91 -40.18
C LEU A 13 19.66 2.59 -39.40
N SER A 14 18.98 1.52 -39.80
CA SER A 14 17.96 0.88 -38.99
C SER A 14 18.63 0.24 -37.78
N SER A 15 18.73 1.00 -36.69
CA SER A 15 19.02 0.46 -35.37
C SER A 15 17.87 -0.47 -34.99
N ALA A 16 18.05 -1.77 -35.17
CA ALA A 16 17.19 -2.75 -34.54
C ALA A 16 17.42 -2.67 -33.03
N ALA A 17 16.69 -1.77 -32.36
CA ALA A 17 16.40 -1.89 -30.95
C ALA A 17 15.62 -3.19 -30.79
N LEU A 18 16.33 -4.27 -30.47
CA LEU A 18 15.72 -5.51 -30.01
C LEU A 18 14.86 -5.14 -28.80
N ALA A 19 13.54 -5.11 -29.01
CA ALA A 19 12.58 -5.06 -27.93
C ALA A 19 12.84 -6.29 -27.06
N GLN A 20 13.44 -6.06 -25.89
CA GLN A 20 13.54 -7.10 -24.86
C GLN A 20 12.12 -7.61 -24.60
N THR A 21 11.90 -8.88 -24.90
CA THR A 21 10.68 -9.57 -24.52
C THR A 21 10.48 -9.38 -23.02
N SER A 22 9.32 -8.85 -22.63
CA SER A 22 8.96 -8.51 -21.23
C SER A 22 9.09 -9.66 -20.23
N ALA A 23 9.22 -10.89 -20.72
CA ALA A 23 9.45 -12.10 -19.93
C ALA A 23 10.85 -12.18 -19.29
N ASP A 24 11.81 -11.35 -19.72
CA ASP A 24 13.21 -11.31 -19.26
C ASP A 24 13.57 -9.97 -18.60
N ALA A 25 12.55 -9.17 -18.27
CA ALA A 25 12.76 -7.89 -17.61
C ALA A 25 13.44 -8.10 -16.25
N THR A 26 14.48 -7.30 -15.99
CA THR A 26 15.10 -7.20 -14.67
C THR A 26 14.58 -5.96 -13.96
N VAL A 27 14.40 -6.06 -12.64
CA VAL A 27 14.10 -4.92 -11.77
C VAL A 27 15.31 -4.65 -10.90
N ARG A 28 15.67 -3.37 -10.75
CA ARG A 28 16.80 -2.93 -9.96
C ARG A 28 16.30 -2.46 -8.59
N VAL A 29 16.52 -3.26 -7.57
CA VAL A 29 16.06 -2.97 -6.20
C VAL A 29 17.24 -2.56 -5.33
N ARG A 30 17.24 -1.33 -4.84
CA ARG A 30 18.20 -0.88 -3.84
C ARG A 30 17.87 -1.54 -2.50
N LEU A 31 18.87 -2.19 -1.94
CA LEU A 31 18.75 -2.99 -0.73
C LEU A 31 19.25 -2.20 0.48
N LEU A 32 18.56 -2.37 1.62
CA LEU A 32 19.03 -1.90 2.93
C LEU A 32 19.42 -0.41 2.96
N SER A 33 18.72 0.44 2.20
CA SER A 33 19.03 1.87 2.04
C SER A 33 18.92 2.70 3.33
N ARG A 34 18.31 2.14 4.37
CA ARG A 34 18.23 2.72 5.72
C ARG A 34 19.38 2.30 6.64
N GLN A 35 20.33 1.52 6.13
CA GLN A 35 21.46 1.01 6.90
C GLN A 35 22.78 1.54 6.37
N ALA A 36 23.66 1.88 7.29
CA ALA A 36 24.97 2.44 7.06
C ALA A 36 26.04 1.35 6.80
N LEU A 37 25.80 0.40 5.89
CA LEU A 37 26.69 -0.75 5.68
C LEU A 37 28.01 -0.35 5.01
N THR A 38 29.12 -0.88 5.54
CA THR A 38 30.48 -0.68 4.99
C THR A 38 31.11 -1.98 4.49
N GLU A 39 30.56 -3.13 4.84
CA GLU A 39 31.00 -4.45 4.37
C GLU A 39 29.79 -5.32 4.03
N ALA A 40 29.91 -6.11 2.96
CA ALA A 40 28.99 -7.16 2.59
C ALA A 40 29.75 -8.40 2.11
N ARG A 41 29.18 -9.58 2.34
CA ARG A 41 29.71 -10.87 1.89
C ARG A 41 28.71 -11.53 0.96
N VAL A 42 29.20 -12.06 -0.15
CA VAL A 42 28.38 -12.70 -1.19
C VAL A 42 28.92 -14.08 -1.52
N GLU A 43 28.03 -15.06 -1.59
CA GLU A 43 28.34 -16.45 -1.95
C GLU A 43 27.31 -16.94 -2.98
N PRO A 44 27.73 -17.66 -4.04
CA PRO A 44 26.78 -18.40 -4.86
C PRO A 44 26.16 -19.56 -4.08
N VAL A 45 24.83 -19.66 -4.14
CA VAL A 45 24.07 -20.78 -3.55
C VAL A 45 23.96 -21.94 -4.54
N SER A 46 23.84 -21.62 -5.83
CA SER A 46 23.82 -22.56 -6.94
C SER A 46 24.67 -22.04 -8.10
N GLY A 47 25.32 -22.96 -8.81
CA GLY A 47 26.23 -22.63 -9.91
C GLY A 47 27.47 -21.83 -9.49
N ALA A 48 28.21 -21.36 -10.48
CA ALA A 48 29.29 -20.38 -10.26
C ALA A 48 28.73 -18.95 -10.39
N ALA A 49 29.30 -18.01 -9.65
CA ALA A 49 29.02 -16.58 -9.82
C ALA A 49 30.23 -15.85 -10.40
N ARG A 50 29.98 -14.99 -11.40
CA ARG A 50 31.02 -14.15 -12.01
C ARG A 50 31.21 -12.89 -11.18
N VAL A 51 32.46 -12.52 -10.90
CA VAL A 51 32.80 -11.26 -10.24
C VAL A 51 33.36 -10.29 -11.27
N ARG A 52 32.83 -9.07 -11.29
CA ARG A 52 33.32 -7.97 -12.14
C ARG A 52 33.65 -6.75 -11.29
N VAL A 53 34.73 -6.07 -11.66
CA VAL A 53 35.18 -4.81 -11.05
C VAL A 53 35.30 -3.77 -12.16
N ASP A 54 34.59 -2.65 -12.03
CA ASP A 54 34.55 -1.58 -13.05
C ASP A 54 34.26 -2.09 -14.46
N GLY A 55 33.35 -3.07 -14.55
CA GLY A 55 32.93 -3.69 -15.81
C GLY A 55 33.88 -4.76 -16.36
N SER A 56 35.09 -4.87 -15.82
CA SER A 56 36.08 -5.88 -16.22
C SER A 56 35.88 -7.18 -15.45
N ASP A 57 36.14 -8.32 -16.09
CA ASP A 57 36.08 -9.61 -15.43
C ASP A 57 37.21 -9.76 -14.43
N ALA A 58 36.85 -9.97 -13.16
CA ALA A 58 37.78 -10.10 -12.05
C ALA A 58 38.01 -11.57 -11.66
N GLY A 59 37.05 -12.45 -11.97
CA GLY A 59 37.15 -13.89 -11.72
C GLY A 59 35.78 -14.55 -11.49
N TRP A 60 35.79 -15.75 -10.92
CA TRP A 60 34.61 -16.55 -10.61
C TRP A 60 34.63 -17.01 -9.16
N LEU A 61 33.44 -17.17 -8.59
CA LEU A 61 33.18 -17.80 -7.29
C LEU A 61 32.47 -19.13 -7.54
N SER A 62 32.96 -20.19 -6.94
CA SER A 62 32.29 -21.48 -6.84
C SER A 62 31.44 -21.54 -5.57
N VAL A 63 30.50 -22.48 -5.50
CA VAL A 63 29.73 -22.75 -4.28
C VAL A 63 30.69 -23.06 -3.12
N GLY A 64 30.52 -22.38 -1.99
CA GLY A 64 31.41 -22.45 -0.82
C GLY A 64 32.50 -21.37 -0.78
N GLU A 65 32.70 -20.62 -1.86
CA GLU A 65 33.59 -19.45 -1.88
C GLU A 65 32.81 -18.16 -1.57
N THR A 66 33.51 -17.19 -0.96
CA THR A 66 32.93 -15.90 -0.57
C THR A 66 33.69 -14.75 -1.22
N ALA A 67 32.95 -13.79 -1.78
CA ALA A 67 33.47 -12.44 -2.03
C ALA A 67 33.09 -11.50 -0.88
N THR A 68 34.09 -10.81 -0.34
CA THR A 68 33.88 -9.73 0.64
C THR A 68 34.07 -8.39 -0.05
N VAL A 69 33.01 -7.59 -0.11
CA VAL A 69 33.01 -6.23 -0.66
C VAL A 69 33.03 -5.23 0.50
N THR A 70 34.04 -4.38 0.54
CA THR A 70 34.24 -3.38 1.59
C THR A 70 34.29 -1.98 0.99
N ARG A 71 33.64 -1.01 1.64
CA ARG A 71 33.75 0.41 1.29
C ARG A 71 35.12 0.95 1.74
N THR A 72 35.86 1.57 0.83
CA THR A 72 37.21 2.11 1.12
C THR A 72 37.41 3.49 0.51
N GLY A 73 37.58 4.52 1.34
CA GLY A 73 37.79 5.89 0.85
C GLY A 73 36.72 6.32 -0.15
N SER A 74 37.13 6.65 -1.38
CA SER A 74 36.22 7.00 -2.47
C SER A 74 35.72 5.80 -3.30
N GLY A 75 36.29 4.60 -3.14
CA GLY A 75 35.96 3.40 -3.92
C GLY A 75 35.55 2.16 -3.08
N LEU A 76 35.63 1.01 -3.71
CA LEU A 76 35.32 -0.30 -3.14
C LEU A 76 36.57 -1.17 -3.21
N ARG A 77 36.67 -2.10 -2.26
CA ARG A 77 37.62 -3.21 -2.28
C ARG A 77 36.82 -4.51 -2.32
N VAL A 78 37.22 -5.47 -3.16
CA VAL A 78 36.65 -6.81 -3.20
C VAL A 78 37.74 -7.86 -3.02
N ARG A 79 37.50 -8.79 -2.09
CA ARG A 79 38.41 -9.90 -1.78
C ARG A 79 37.72 -11.25 -2.00
N PHE A 80 38.32 -12.12 -2.82
CA PHE A 80 37.84 -13.48 -3.10
C PHE A 80 38.97 -14.33 -3.72
N GLY A 81 38.99 -15.64 -3.47
CA GLY A 81 39.95 -16.55 -4.13
C GLY A 81 41.43 -16.15 -3.97
N GLY A 82 41.79 -15.49 -2.86
CA GLY A 82 43.14 -14.93 -2.63
C GLY A 82 43.43 -13.62 -3.38
N ALA A 83 42.56 -13.16 -4.28
CA ALA A 83 42.65 -11.87 -4.95
C ALA A 83 42.14 -10.73 -4.05
N ASP A 84 42.78 -9.57 -4.15
CA ASP A 84 42.34 -8.30 -3.55
C ASP A 84 42.37 -7.21 -4.62
N GLN A 85 41.19 -6.70 -4.98
CA GLN A 85 41.02 -5.73 -6.08
C GLN A 85 40.26 -4.50 -5.59
N THR A 86 40.56 -3.35 -6.19
CA THR A 86 39.85 -2.09 -5.91
C THR A 86 39.19 -1.56 -7.17
N GLY A 87 38.08 -0.85 -6.99
CA GLY A 87 37.33 -0.24 -8.09
C GLY A 87 36.25 0.71 -7.61
N ARG A 88 35.48 1.28 -8.52
CA ARG A 88 34.32 2.12 -8.19
C ARG A 88 33.05 1.31 -8.05
N THR A 89 32.95 0.21 -8.78
CA THR A 89 31.79 -0.69 -8.83
C THR A 89 32.24 -2.14 -8.76
N VAL A 90 31.43 -2.96 -8.09
CA VAL A 90 31.61 -4.41 -8.07
C VAL A 90 30.28 -5.06 -8.44
N ARG A 91 30.29 -6.08 -9.29
CA ARG A 91 29.10 -6.89 -9.59
C ARG A 91 29.41 -8.36 -9.32
N VAL A 92 28.53 -9.03 -8.62
CA VAL A 92 28.53 -10.49 -8.46
C VAL A 92 27.31 -11.02 -9.19
N GLU A 93 27.53 -11.73 -10.29
CA GLU A 93 26.50 -12.20 -11.23
C GLU A 93 26.32 -13.71 -11.07
N GLY A 94 25.19 -14.16 -10.53
CA GLY A 94 24.90 -15.59 -10.35
C GLY A 94 23.41 -15.90 -10.49
N GLU A 95 23.04 -17.17 -10.29
CA GLU A 95 21.63 -17.57 -10.30
C GLU A 95 20.94 -17.14 -9.00
N THR A 96 21.43 -17.64 -7.86
CA THR A 96 21.03 -17.22 -6.52
C THR A 96 22.26 -16.95 -5.67
N LEU A 97 22.29 -15.79 -5.03
CA LEU A 97 23.39 -15.30 -4.22
C LEU A 97 22.96 -15.14 -2.77
N ARG A 98 23.71 -15.75 -1.85
CA ARG A 98 23.59 -15.46 -0.42
C ARG A 98 24.33 -14.19 -0.11
N PHE A 99 23.60 -13.19 0.35
CA PHE A 99 24.11 -11.93 0.84
C PHE A 99 24.12 -11.93 2.36
N ARG A 100 25.27 -11.63 2.96
CA ARG A 100 25.42 -11.44 4.40
C ARG A 100 26.03 -10.09 4.72
N SER A 101 25.53 -9.48 5.78
CA SER A 101 26.03 -8.25 6.39
C SER A 101 25.90 -8.35 7.91
N ALA A 102 26.30 -7.32 8.65
CA ALA A 102 26.17 -7.30 10.11
C ALA A 102 24.71 -7.43 10.61
N SER A 103 23.71 -7.13 9.77
CA SER A 103 22.30 -7.02 10.16
C SER A 103 21.37 -8.00 9.45
N THR A 104 21.87 -8.75 8.45
CA THR A 104 21.00 -9.49 7.52
C THR A 104 21.76 -10.63 6.83
N ASP A 105 21.06 -11.74 6.66
CA ASP A 105 21.44 -12.91 5.86
C ASP A 105 20.25 -13.29 4.96
N ARG A 106 20.39 -13.10 3.65
CA ARG A 106 19.29 -13.26 2.66
C ARG A 106 19.80 -13.84 1.36
N HIS A 107 18.91 -14.51 0.63
CA HIS A 107 19.18 -15.00 -0.72
C HIS A 107 18.53 -14.10 -1.77
N TYR A 108 19.30 -13.62 -2.73
CA TYR A 108 18.84 -12.76 -3.82
C TYR A 108 19.09 -13.44 -5.18
N PRO A 109 18.13 -13.39 -6.12
CA PRO A 109 18.32 -13.93 -7.45
C PRO A 109 19.12 -12.95 -8.32
N GLY A 110 19.80 -13.47 -9.35
CA GLY A 110 20.48 -12.66 -10.35
C GLY A 110 21.73 -11.97 -9.81
N THR A 111 21.86 -10.67 -10.08
CA THR A 111 23.11 -9.93 -9.81
C THR A 111 23.00 -9.04 -8.58
N LEU A 112 24.05 -9.02 -7.77
CA LEU A 112 24.28 -7.99 -6.74
C LEU A 112 25.33 -7.00 -7.24
N ALA A 113 24.91 -5.76 -7.43
CA ALA A 113 25.78 -4.65 -7.79
C ALA A 113 26.06 -3.79 -6.56
N PHE A 114 27.32 -3.40 -6.41
CA PHE A 114 27.83 -2.59 -5.32
C PHE A 114 28.42 -1.30 -5.88
N GLY A 115 28.08 -0.20 -5.22
CA GLY A 115 28.58 1.13 -5.50
C GLY A 115 28.92 1.87 -4.20
N ALA A 116 29.31 3.12 -4.37
CA ALA A 116 29.67 4.03 -3.30
C ALA A 116 28.53 5.03 -3.03
N SER A 117 28.05 5.11 -1.79
CA SER A 117 27.17 6.20 -1.34
C SER A 117 27.75 6.85 -0.09
N GLY A 118 28.48 7.95 -0.27
CA GLY A 118 29.24 8.58 0.80
C GLY A 118 30.23 7.60 1.46
N SER A 119 30.12 7.42 2.77
CA SER A 119 30.91 6.46 3.57
C SER A 119 30.35 5.03 3.59
N HIS A 120 29.30 4.73 2.82
CA HIS A 120 28.58 3.46 2.86
C HIS A 120 28.52 2.79 1.48
N LEU A 121 28.14 1.51 1.46
CA LEU A 121 27.83 0.76 0.27
C LEU A 121 26.44 1.15 -0.26
N GLU A 122 26.34 1.46 -1.55
CA GLU A 122 25.08 1.31 -2.28
C GLU A 122 25.00 -0.12 -2.78
N ILE A 123 23.90 -0.81 -2.49
CA ILE A 123 23.71 -2.22 -2.87
C ILE A 123 22.44 -2.30 -3.70
N VAL A 124 22.55 -2.80 -4.93
CA VAL A 124 21.42 -2.93 -5.86
C VAL A 124 21.34 -4.37 -6.35
N ASN A 125 20.20 -5.01 -6.11
CA ASN A 125 19.91 -6.30 -6.72
C ASN A 125 19.23 -6.11 -8.07
N HIS A 126 19.84 -6.62 -9.14
CA HIS A 126 19.21 -6.78 -10.44
C HIS A 126 18.54 -8.15 -10.46
N ALA A 127 17.26 -8.18 -10.08
CA ALA A 127 16.47 -9.39 -9.96
C ALA A 127 15.68 -9.65 -11.24
N PRO A 128 15.59 -10.90 -11.73
CA PRO A 128 14.58 -11.26 -12.71
C PRO A 128 13.17 -10.97 -12.17
N MET A 129 12.27 -10.48 -13.02
CA MET A 129 10.95 -9.97 -12.60
C MET A 129 10.14 -10.98 -11.79
N GLU A 130 10.04 -12.24 -12.23
CA GLU A 130 9.17 -13.22 -11.58
C GLU A 130 9.65 -13.66 -10.18
N PRO A 131 10.95 -13.97 -9.97
CA PRO A 131 11.52 -14.10 -8.63
C PRO A 131 11.30 -12.89 -7.72
N TYR A 132 11.41 -11.67 -8.26
CA TYR A 132 11.10 -10.45 -7.52
C TYR A 132 9.63 -10.42 -7.09
N VAL A 133 8.70 -10.62 -8.03
CA VAL A 133 7.26 -10.62 -7.80
C VAL A 133 6.89 -11.67 -6.75
N ALA A 134 7.43 -12.89 -6.82
CA ALA A 134 7.19 -13.92 -5.82
C ALA A 134 7.62 -13.48 -4.41
N SER A 135 8.79 -12.85 -4.28
CA SER A 135 9.28 -12.31 -2.99
C SER A 135 8.38 -11.22 -2.44
N VAL A 136 7.92 -10.30 -3.29
CA VAL A 136 7.00 -9.23 -2.91
C VAL A 136 5.64 -9.79 -2.49
N VAL A 137 5.07 -10.72 -3.26
CA VAL A 137 3.78 -11.37 -2.91
C VAL A 137 3.85 -12.02 -1.53
N GLN A 138 4.93 -12.76 -1.23
CA GLN A 138 5.07 -13.39 0.07
C GLN A 138 5.32 -12.39 1.20
N SER A 139 6.03 -11.30 0.93
CA SER A 139 6.40 -10.30 1.94
C SER A 139 5.26 -9.33 2.26
N GLU A 140 4.42 -9.01 1.28
CA GLU A 140 3.34 -8.02 1.39
C GLU A 140 1.97 -8.66 1.64
N PHE A 141 1.63 -9.74 0.92
CA PHE A 141 0.32 -10.37 1.01
C PHE A 141 0.35 -11.57 1.96
N GLY A 142 1.30 -12.48 1.75
CA GLY A 142 1.65 -13.54 2.71
C GLY A 142 0.58 -14.57 3.06
N PHE A 143 -0.66 -14.43 2.59
CA PHE A 143 -1.73 -15.39 2.77
C PHE A 143 -1.63 -16.55 1.77
N ASP A 144 -1.94 -17.77 2.25
CA ASP A 144 -1.93 -18.97 1.42
C ASP A 144 -3.25 -19.13 0.63
N VAL A 145 -3.57 -18.14 -0.21
CA VAL A 145 -4.71 -18.16 -1.14
C VAL A 145 -4.28 -17.71 -2.52
N LEU A 146 -4.41 -18.61 -3.50
CA LEU A 146 -3.79 -18.41 -4.82
C LEU A 146 -4.35 -17.20 -5.57
N GLU A 147 -5.67 -17.02 -5.64
CA GLU A 147 -6.27 -15.93 -6.43
C GLU A 147 -5.97 -14.54 -5.83
N GLY A 148 -5.90 -14.43 -4.50
CA GLY A 148 -5.44 -13.21 -3.84
C GLY A 148 -3.95 -12.94 -4.08
N ALA A 149 -3.12 -13.99 -4.03
CA ALA A 149 -1.69 -13.90 -4.34
C ALA A 149 -1.43 -13.51 -5.80
N LYS A 150 -2.24 -14.00 -6.75
CA LYS A 150 -2.20 -13.60 -8.17
C LYS A 150 -2.57 -12.14 -8.37
N ALA A 151 -3.60 -11.64 -7.67
CA ALA A 151 -3.96 -10.23 -7.73
C ALA A 151 -2.79 -9.36 -7.23
N GLN A 152 -2.17 -9.74 -6.11
CA GLN A 152 -0.96 -9.07 -5.61
C GLN A 152 0.20 -9.16 -6.60
N ALA A 153 0.39 -10.29 -7.29
CA ALA A 153 1.46 -10.48 -8.27
C ALA A 153 1.35 -9.49 -9.44
N VAL A 154 0.15 -9.35 -10.01
CA VAL A 154 -0.12 -8.38 -11.09
C VAL A 154 0.15 -6.95 -10.62
N LEU A 155 -0.30 -6.56 -9.42
CA LEU A 155 -0.04 -5.23 -8.88
C LEU A 155 1.45 -4.98 -8.63
N ALA A 156 2.16 -5.96 -8.08
CA ALA A 156 3.60 -5.85 -7.84
C ALA A 156 4.39 -5.67 -9.13
N ARG A 157 4.08 -6.46 -10.15
CA ARG A 157 4.69 -6.33 -11.48
C ARG A 157 4.39 -4.98 -12.13
N THR A 158 3.14 -4.52 -12.04
CA THR A 158 2.72 -3.22 -12.58
C THR A 158 3.44 -2.07 -11.90
N TYR A 159 3.53 -2.10 -10.56
CA TYR A 159 4.24 -1.09 -9.79
C TYR A 159 5.72 -1.03 -10.16
N ALA A 160 6.40 -2.19 -10.23
CA ALA A 160 7.79 -2.28 -10.62
C ALA A 160 8.04 -1.76 -12.04
N ALA A 161 7.21 -2.18 -13.01
CA ALA A 161 7.31 -1.71 -14.39
C ALA A 161 7.12 -0.20 -14.52
N ARG A 162 6.19 0.40 -13.74
CA ARG A 162 5.93 1.84 -13.75
C ARG A 162 7.06 2.66 -13.11
N ARG A 163 7.87 2.05 -12.25
CA ARG A 163 9.02 2.67 -11.58
C ARG A 163 10.35 2.41 -12.30
N ALA A 164 10.35 1.64 -13.39
CA ALA A 164 11.54 1.40 -14.17
C ALA A 164 12.17 2.74 -14.61
N GLY A 165 13.46 2.91 -14.32
CA GLY A 165 14.19 4.14 -14.64
C GLY A 165 13.88 5.35 -13.74
N ALA A 166 13.19 5.16 -12.61
CA ALA A 166 12.91 6.25 -11.67
C ALA A 166 14.18 6.88 -11.07
N HIS A 167 15.26 6.10 -10.93
CA HIS A 167 16.57 6.58 -10.54
C HIS A 167 17.67 6.07 -11.49
N ALA A 168 18.83 6.74 -11.45
CA ALA A 168 19.96 6.41 -12.32
C ALA A 168 20.45 4.97 -12.10
N THR A 169 20.63 4.55 -10.83
CA THR A 169 21.23 3.25 -10.48
C THR A 169 20.22 2.17 -10.10
N TYR A 170 19.00 2.53 -9.70
CA TYR A 170 17.96 1.60 -9.27
C TYR A 170 16.55 2.08 -9.66
N ASP A 171 15.55 1.21 -9.52
CA ASP A 171 14.14 1.48 -9.82
C ASP A 171 13.31 1.62 -8.53
N LEU A 172 13.61 0.80 -7.52
CA LEU A 172 12.82 0.64 -6.29
C LEU A 172 13.69 0.49 -5.05
N ASP A 173 13.16 0.81 -3.87
CA ASP A 173 13.73 0.42 -2.58
C ASP A 173 13.10 -0.89 -2.06
N ASP A 174 13.78 -1.63 -1.18
CA ASP A 174 13.36 -2.93 -0.63
C ASP A 174 12.36 -2.86 0.54
N HIS A 175 11.88 -1.66 0.87
CA HIS A 175 10.99 -1.40 2.01
C HIS A 175 9.68 -0.73 1.60
N ASN A 176 8.80 -0.49 2.58
CA ASN A 176 7.46 0.09 2.44
C ASN A 176 7.33 1.48 1.75
N GLY A 177 8.45 2.09 1.35
CA GLY A 177 8.42 3.31 0.52
C GLY A 177 8.23 2.97 -0.97
N SER A 178 8.53 1.72 -1.32
CA SER A 178 8.24 1.07 -2.59
C SER A 178 7.43 -0.19 -2.27
N GLN A 179 8.08 -1.37 -2.28
CA GLN A 179 7.47 -2.65 -1.95
C GLN A 179 8.43 -3.45 -1.08
N VAL A 180 7.91 -4.19 -0.11
CA VAL A 180 8.75 -5.01 0.77
C VAL A 180 9.34 -6.17 -0.04
N TYR A 181 10.65 -6.12 -0.25
CA TYR A 181 11.42 -7.13 -0.97
C TYR A 181 12.46 -7.76 -0.04
N ARG A 182 12.39 -9.09 0.13
CA ARG A 182 13.27 -9.83 1.08
C ARG A 182 14.15 -10.87 0.40
N GLY A 183 14.18 -10.88 -0.93
CA GLY A 183 14.85 -11.91 -1.70
C GLY A 183 14.06 -13.23 -1.78
N VAL A 184 14.63 -14.22 -2.44
CA VAL A 184 13.98 -15.51 -2.76
C VAL A 184 14.02 -16.51 -1.59
N GLY A 185 14.86 -16.28 -0.59
CA GLY A 185 14.88 -17.12 0.62
C GLY A 185 13.59 -17.06 1.45
N ALA A 186 12.73 -16.07 1.18
CA ALA A 186 11.49 -15.84 1.92
C ALA A 186 10.22 -16.30 1.19
N THR A 187 10.31 -16.84 -0.04
CA THR A 187 9.13 -17.20 -0.86
C THR A 187 8.43 -18.49 -0.41
N SER A 188 7.14 -18.62 -0.71
CA SER A 188 6.35 -19.85 -0.58
C SER A 188 5.94 -20.43 -1.94
N ALA A 189 5.50 -21.70 -1.96
CA ALA A 189 4.95 -22.33 -3.16
C ALA A 189 3.81 -21.52 -3.78
N THR A 190 2.90 -20.97 -2.96
CA THR A 190 1.79 -20.14 -3.42
C THR A 190 2.26 -18.82 -4.03
N SER A 191 3.24 -18.16 -3.43
CA SER A 191 3.80 -16.92 -3.99
C SER A 191 4.52 -17.14 -5.32
N THR A 192 5.30 -18.23 -5.44
CA THR A 192 5.99 -18.60 -6.67
C THR A 192 5.00 -18.98 -7.75
N ARG A 193 4.00 -19.80 -7.42
CA ARG A 193 2.93 -20.19 -8.34
C ARG A 193 2.12 -18.99 -8.82
N ALA A 194 1.78 -18.06 -7.93
CA ALA A 194 1.05 -16.84 -8.29
C ALA A 194 1.84 -15.95 -9.26
N ALA A 195 3.13 -15.75 -9.02
CA ALA A 195 4.01 -15.01 -9.94
C ALA A 195 4.04 -15.68 -11.32
N MET A 196 4.31 -17.00 -11.36
CA MET A 196 4.45 -17.74 -12.61
C MET A 196 3.13 -17.88 -13.41
N GLU A 197 2.00 -18.15 -12.75
CA GLU A 197 0.69 -18.24 -13.43
C GLU A 197 0.17 -16.88 -13.92
N THR A 198 0.75 -15.77 -13.46
CA THR A 198 0.46 -14.41 -13.94
C THR A 198 1.64 -13.79 -14.67
N ARG A 199 2.59 -14.61 -15.15
CA ARG A 199 3.85 -14.13 -15.73
C ARG A 199 3.59 -13.11 -16.83
N GLY A 200 4.24 -11.96 -16.70
CA GLY A 200 4.11 -10.85 -17.65
C GLY A 200 2.77 -10.11 -17.62
N GLU A 201 1.80 -10.50 -16.79
CA GLU A 201 0.53 -9.77 -16.68
C GLU A 201 0.68 -8.50 -15.83
N VAL A 202 0.15 -7.40 -16.35
CA VAL A 202 0.14 -6.07 -15.73
C VAL A 202 -1.25 -5.46 -15.77
N LEU A 203 -1.52 -4.53 -14.85
CA LEU A 203 -2.75 -3.76 -14.80
C LEU A 203 -2.61 -2.49 -15.64
N THR A 204 -3.57 -2.23 -16.51
CA THR A 204 -3.54 -1.09 -17.43
C THR A 204 -4.83 -0.31 -17.41
N TYR A 205 -4.75 0.99 -17.72
CA TYR A 205 -5.89 1.86 -17.95
C TYR A 205 -5.68 2.59 -19.26
N HIS A 206 -6.61 2.43 -20.22
CA HIS A 206 -6.46 2.93 -21.59
C HIS A 206 -5.12 2.56 -22.26
N GLY A 207 -4.64 1.34 -22.00
CA GLY A 207 -3.40 0.80 -22.58
C GLY A 207 -2.11 1.23 -21.87
N GLU A 208 -2.17 2.16 -20.92
CA GLU A 208 -1.01 2.56 -20.10
C GLU A 208 -0.97 1.79 -18.78
N LEU A 209 0.22 1.59 -18.21
CA LEU A 209 0.36 0.98 -16.87
C LEU A 209 -0.42 1.78 -15.83
N ALA A 210 -1.28 1.11 -15.07
CA ALA A 210 -2.05 1.74 -14.01
C ALA A 210 -1.20 2.00 -12.75
N ASP A 211 -1.59 3.01 -11.97
CA ASP A 211 -1.09 3.18 -10.60
C ASP A 211 -1.64 2.06 -9.69
N ALA A 212 -0.77 1.11 -9.33
CA ALA A 212 -1.12 -0.15 -8.66
C ALA A 212 -0.88 -0.12 -7.14
N TYR A 213 -1.65 0.69 -6.41
CA TYR A 213 -1.54 0.79 -4.95
C TYR A 213 -2.32 -0.30 -4.21
N TYR A 214 -1.79 -0.74 -3.07
CA TYR A 214 -2.44 -1.70 -2.17
C TYR A 214 -2.09 -1.40 -0.72
N TYR A 215 -2.92 -1.89 0.20
CA TYR A 215 -2.76 -1.68 1.64
C TYR A 215 -3.43 -2.82 2.43
N SER A 216 -3.22 -2.85 3.75
CA SER A 216 -3.61 -4.00 4.58
C SER A 216 -5.13 -4.23 4.64
N SER A 217 -5.89 -3.29 5.22
CA SER A 217 -7.33 -3.48 5.49
C SER A 217 -8.11 -2.19 5.26
N SER A 218 -9.28 -2.30 4.64
CA SER A 218 -10.14 -1.16 4.25
C SER A 218 -11.04 -0.69 5.37
N GLY A 219 -11.40 -1.58 6.30
CA GLY A 219 -12.45 -1.35 7.27
C GLY A 219 -13.85 -1.34 6.64
N GLY A 220 -14.01 -1.90 5.44
CA GLY A 220 -15.29 -1.99 4.73
C GLY A 220 -15.47 -1.00 3.59
N HIS A 221 -14.50 -0.09 3.36
CA HIS A 221 -14.56 0.85 2.24
C HIS A 221 -13.16 1.36 1.86
N THR A 222 -12.84 1.35 0.57
CA THR A 222 -11.59 1.96 0.07
C THR A 222 -11.70 3.48 0.01
N ALA A 223 -10.63 4.16 -0.35
CA ALA A 223 -10.50 5.61 -0.40
C ALA A 223 -10.29 6.10 -1.83
N ASP A 224 -10.82 7.29 -2.09
CA ASP A 224 -10.43 8.05 -3.25
C ASP A 224 -8.96 8.47 -3.14
N ASN A 225 -8.20 8.46 -4.24
CA ASN A 225 -6.79 8.85 -4.21
C ASN A 225 -6.59 10.29 -3.72
N ASP A 226 -7.46 11.22 -4.12
CA ASP A 226 -7.46 12.64 -3.76
C ASP A 226 -8.01 12.91 -2.34
N ALA A 227 -8.55 11.88 -1.67
CA ALA A 227 -8.85 11.94 -0.23
C ALA A 227 -7.63 11.61 0.65
N VAL A 228 -6.56 11.11 0.05
CA VAL A 228 -5.40 10.57 0.77
C VAL A 228 -4.10 11.29 0.38
N TRP A 229 -3.95 11.60 -0.91
CA TRP A 229 -2.80 12.28 -1.47
C TRP A 229 -3.23 13.59 -2.13
N ASN A 230 -2.33 14.56 -2.14
CA ASN A 230 -2.55 15.78 -2.90
C ASN A 230 -2.36 15.48 -4.40
N GLY A 231 -3.42 15.58 -5.19
CA GLY A 231 -3.39 15.28 -6.62
C GLY A 231 -4.76 15.25 -7.26
N ALA A 232 -4.78 15.19 -8.59
CA ALA A 232 -6.02 15.08 -9.33
C ALA A 232 -6.69 13.69 -9.09
N PRO A 233 -8.03 13.63 -9.12
CA PRO A 233 -8.75 12.35 -9.16
C PRO A 233 -8.21 11.42 -10.25
N ILE A 234 -7.86 10.18 -9.87
CA ILE A 234 -7.48 9.13 -10.81
C ILE A 234 -8.71 8.24 -11.04
N PRO A 235 -9.19 8.08 -12.30
CA PRO A 235 -10.48 7.45 -12.58
C PRO A 235 -10.67 6.03 -12.04
N TYR A 236 -9.59 5.25 -11.97
CA TYR A 236 -9.60 3.88 -11.48
C TYR A 236 -9.16 3.72 -10.02
N LEU A 237 -8.85 4.82 -9.31
CA LEU A 237 -8.52 4.83 -7.87
C LEU A 237 -9.58 5.58 -7.08
N ARG A 238 -10.82 5.12 -7.20
CA ARG A 238 -11.99 5.66 -6.51
C ARG A 238 -12.43 4.76 -5.37
N ALA A 239 -13.07 5.36 -4.39
CA ALA A 239 -13.60 4.66 -3.23
C ALA A 239 -14.67 3.65 -3.66
N VAL A 240 -14.52 2.37 -3.27
CA VAL A 240 -15.51 1.30 -3.45
C VAL A 240 -15.83 0.62 -2.11
N PRO A 241 -17.07 0.14 -1.91
CA PRO A 241 -17.41 -0.71 -0.76
C PRO A 241 -16.60 -2.01 -0.81
N ASP A 242 -16.09 -2.46 0.34
CA ASP A 242 -15.28 -3.67 0.44
C ASP A 242 -15.82 -4.57 1.57
N PRO A 243 -16.95 -5.27 1.34
CA PRO A 243 -17.56 -6.14 2.34
C PRO A 243 -16.72 -7.39 2.65
N TYR A 244 -15.67 -7.65 1.86
CA TYR A 244 -14.82 -8.82 2.00
C TYR A 244 -13.71 -8.62 3.05
N ASP A 245 -13.48 -7.37 3.48
CA ASP A 245 -12.47 -7.01 4.47
C ASP A 245 -12.81 -7.42 5.91
N GLU A 246 -14.04 -7.85 6.19
CA GLU A 246 -14.49 -8.22 7.55
C GLU A 246 -13.63 -9.29 8.23
N VAL A 247 -12.88 -10.06 7.44
CA VAL A 247 -11.91 -11.05 7.94
C VAL A 247 -10.65 -10.42 8.56
N ALA A 248 -10.44 -9.11 8.39
CA ALA A 248 -9.28 -8.40 8.89
C ALA A 248 -9.34 -8.22 10.42
N PRO A 249 -8.23 -8.47 11.14
CA PRO A 249 -8.15 -8.16 12.57
C PRO A 249 -8.23 -6.66 12.83
N ASP A 250 -7.86 -5.85 11.85
CA ASP A 250 -7.93 -4.39 11.88
C ASP A 250 -9.22 -3.84 11.24
N PHE A 251 -10.23 -4.68 10.94
CA PHE A 251 -11.49 -4.23 10.33
C PHE A 251 -12.15 -3.14 11.19
N ARG A 252 -12.17 -3.35 12.51
CA ARG A 252 -12.52 -2.36 13.53
C ARG A 252 -11.48 -2.39 14.64
N TRP A 253 -11.17 -1.24 15.22
CA TRP A 253 -10.21 -1.12 16.30
C TRP A 253 -10.53 0.05 17.22
N ARG A 254 -10.11 -0.07 18.48
CA ARG A 254 -10.11 0.98 19.47
C ARG A 254 -8.73 1.10 20.08
N THR A 255 -8.16 2.31 20.10
CA THR A 255 -6.85 2.59 20.70
C THR A 255 -6.92 3.89 21.49
N THR A 256 -5.93 4.12 22.35
CA THR A 256 -5.83 5.36 23.12
C THR A 256 -4.41 5.92 23.07
N ALA A 257 -4.29 7.23 23.28
CA ALA A 257 -3.02 7.88 23.51
C ALA A 257 -3.18 9.03 24.51
N SER A 258 -2.14 9.31 25.29
CA SER A 258 -2.11 10.47 26.18
C SER A 258 -2.39 11.74 25.39
N ARG A 259 -3.45 12.47 25.79
CA ARG A 259 -3.84 13.73 25.14
C ARG A 259 -2.69 14.72 25.18
N GLN A 260 -1.98 14.81 26.31
CA GLN A 260 -0.82 15.67 26.48
C GLN A 260 0.29 15.30 25.49
N THR A 261 0.60 14.01 25.35
CA THR A 261 1.65 13.54 24.42
C THR A 261 1.32 13.91 22.97
N VAL A 262 0.06 13.72 22.56
CA VAL A 262 -0.42 14.08 21.22
C VAL A 262 -0.33 15.59 20.99
N LEU A 263 -0.87 16.40 21.91
CA LEU A 263 -0.86 17.85 21.75
C LEU A 263 0.57 18.41 21.73
N SER A 264 1.45 17.95 22.62
CA SER A 264 2.86 18.37 22.60
C SER A 264 3.58 17.98 21.30
N ALA A 265 3.24 16.84 20.69
CA ALA A 265 3.80 16.47 19.38
C ALA A 265 3.30 17.38 18.25
N LEU A 266 2.02 17.73 18.26
CA LEU A 266 1.45 18.69 17.32
C LEU A 266 2.08 20.09 17.51
N GLN A 267 2.27 20.53 18.76
CA GLN A 267 2.89 21.83 19.07
C GLN A 267 4.33 21.88 18.56
N ARG A 268 5.11 20.81 18.74
CA ARG A 268 6.49 20.74 18.20
C ARG A 268 6.53 20.80 16.68
N GLN A 269 5.55 20.21 16.00
CA GLN A 269 5.54 20.10 14.54
C GLN A 269 4.97 21.36 13.84
N TYR A 270 3.93 21.97 14.40
CA TYR A 270 3.16 23.04 13.76
C TYR A 270 3.24 24.38 14.52
N GLY A 271 3.80 24.38 15.74
CA GLY A 271 3.98 25.56 16.57
C GLY A 271 2.67 26.07 17.21
N GLY A 272 2.82 27.09 18.06
CA GLY A 272 1.71 27.67 18.82
C GLY A 272 1.28 26.84 20.04
N ASP A 273 0.44 27.43 20.88
CA ASP A 273 -0.21 26.70 21.97
C ASP A 273 -1.43 25.94 21.41
N ILE A 274 -1.27 24.64 21.18
CA ILE A 274 -2.36 23.74 20.75
C ILE A 274 -3.00 23.08 21.97
N GLN A 275 -4.26 23.39 22.19
CA GLN A 275 -5.07 22.93 23.30
C GLN A 275 -6.06 21.83 22.89
N GLY A 276 -6.28 21.61 21.59
CA GLY A 276 -7.22 20.60 21.11
C GLY A 276 -7.15 20.36 19.61
N VAL A 277 -7.96 19.43 19.14
CA VAL A 277 -8.14 19.14 17.71
C VAL A 277 -9.61 18.87 17.42
N GLU A 278 -10.04 19.17 16.20
CA GLU A 278 -11.41 18.96 15.73
C GLU A 278 -11.42 18.48 14.29
N VAL A 279 -12.28 17.52 13.97
CA VAL A 279 -12.47 17.04 12.59
C VAL A 279 -13.33 18.04 11.82
N LEU A 280 -12.82 18.56 10.70
CA LEU A 280 -13.56 19.52 9.87
C LEU A 280 -14.28 18.86 8.69
N ARG A 281 -13.58 18.00 7.96
CA ARG A 281 -14.12 17.38 6.74
C ARG A 281 -13.77 15.90 6.67
N ARG A 282 -14.71 15.15 6.10
CA ARG A 282 -14.54 13.74 5.78
C ARG A 282 -14.81 13.46 4.31
N SER A 283 -14.19 12.40 3.79
CA SER A 283 -14.47 11.84 2.47
C SER A 283 -15.80 11.07 2.48
N ARG A 284 -16.25 10.66 1.29
CA ARG A 284 -17.42 9.78 1.13
C ARG A 284 -17.25 8.42 1.82
N SER A 285 -16.01 7.96 1.97
CA SER A 285 -15.66 6.73 2.71
C SER A 285 -15.41 6.94 4.21
N ASN A 286 -15.83 8.08 4.76
CA ASN A 286 -15.72 8.48 6.16
C ASN A 286 -14.27 8.69 6.66
N ARG A 287 -13.31 8.91 5.75
CA ARG A 287 -11.92 9.23 6.11
C ARG A 287 -11.79 10.72 6.41
N ILE A 288 -11.09 11.06 7.48
CA ILE A 288 -10.77 12.43 7.85
C ILE A 288 -9.86 13.03 6.78
N LEU A 289 -10.37 14.06 6.10
CA LEU A 289 -9.62 14.84 5.13
C LEU A 289 -8.81 15.92 5.86
N THR A 290 -9.49 16.74 6.66
CA THR A 290 -8.88 17.87 7.37
C THR A 290 -9.34 17.93 8.82
N MET A 291 -8.42 18.40 9.66
CA MET A 291 -8.60 18.64 11.09
C MET A 291 -8.12 20.05 11.42
N ARG A 292 -8.83 20.71 12.32
CA ARG A 292 -8.44 21.99 12.92
C ARG A 292 -7.62 21.73 14.17
N LEU A 293 -6.49 22.40 14.30
CA LEU A 293 -5.73 22.55 15.54
C LEU A 293 -6.32 23.75 16.30
N ILE A 294 -6.79 23.51 17.53
CA ILE A 294 -7.44 24.51 18.38
C ILE A 294 -6.45 25.03 19.41
N GLY A 295 -6.38 26.35 19.57
CA GLY A 295 -5.57 27.01 20.59
C GLY A 295 -5.28 28.47 20.24
N GLY A 296 -4.08 28.97 20.57
CA GLY A 296 -3.72 30.39 20.37
C GLY A 296 -3.63 30.83 18.89
N ARG A 297 -3.57 29.88 17.96
CA ARG A 297 -3.69 30.07 16.51
C ARG A 297 -4.56 28.97 15.93
N THR A 298 -5.33 29.28 14.89
CA THR A 298 -6.07 28.26 14.14
C THR A 298 -5.24 27.81 12.95
N GLU A 299 -4.92 26.52 12.90
CA GLU A 299 -4.24 25.89 11.78
C GLU A 299 -5.03 24.67 11.31
N THR A 300 -5.01 24.39 10.00
CA THR A 300 -5.67 23.21 9.43
C THR A 300 -4.62 22.25 8.91
N ILE A 301 -4.70 21.00 9.36
CA ILE A 301 -3.85 19.90 8.90
C ILE A 301 -4.71 18.80 8.29
N THR A 302 -4.10 17.91 7.52
CA THR A 302 -4.76 16.73 6.98
C THR A 302 -4.87 15.62 8.04
N GLY A 303 -5.84 14.71 7.87
CA GLY A 303 -5.92 13.51 8.71
C GLY A 303 -4.66 12.63 8.61
N ALA A 304 -4.00 12.62 7.44
CA ALA A 304 -2.74 11.92 7.24
C ALA A 304 -1.57 12.56 8.01
N GLN A 305 -1.48 13.89 8.04
CA GLN A 305 -0.53 14.63 8.87
C GLN A 305 -0.75 14.33 10.35
N PHE A 306 -1.99 14.42 10.83
CA PHE A 306 -2.32 14.08 12.22
C PHE A 306 -1.92 12.64 12.57
N ARG A 307 -2.31 11.65 11.75
CA ARG A 307 -1.94 10.24 11.93
C ARG A 307 -0.42 10.06 12.03
N ARG A 308 0.36 10.70 11.15
CA ARG A 308 1.83 10.61 11.17
C ARG A 308 2.41 11.19 12.46
N THR A 309 1.97 12.39 12.85
CA THR A 309 2.45 13.05 14.08
C THR A 309 2.10 12.28 15.34
N VAL A 310 0.90 11.70 15.44
CA VAL A 310 0.52 10.88 16.60
C VAL A 310 1.34 9.59 16.63
N ASN A 311 1.45 8.89 15.51
CA ASN A 311 2.14 7.60 15.48
C ASN A 311 3.65 7.69 15.72
N SER A 312 4.28 8.85 15.46
CA SER A 312 5.71 9.06 15.76
C SER A 312 6.02 9.16 17.25
N VAL A 313 5.01 9.45 18.10
CA VAL A 313 5.20 9.61 19.55
C VAL A 313 4.41 8.61 20.39
N ALA A 314 3.29 8.10 19.89
CA ALA A 314 2.39 7.22 20.64
C ALA A 314 2.51 5.74 20.21
N GLY A 315 3.22 5.47 19.11
CA GLY A 315 3.42 4.14 18.56
C GLY A 315 2.77 3.95 17.19
N ALA A 316 3.45 3.18 16.31
CA ALA A 316 3.15 3.07 14.89
C ALA A 316 1.74 2.53 14.55
N ARG A 317 1.04 1.90 15.52
CA ARG A 317 -0.28 1.28 15.35
C ARG A 317 -1.40 1.94 16.18
N VAL A 318 -1.15 3.11 16.77
CA VAL A 318 -2.18 3.85 17.52
C VAL A 318 -3.25 4.35 16.56
N VAL A 319 -2.89 5.18 15.57
CA VAL A 319 -3.81 5.63 14.52
C VAL A 319 -3.58 4.79 13.26
N ARG A 320 -4.38 3.73 13.09
CA ARG A 320 -4.17 2.71 12.05
C ARG A 320 -4.58 3.18 10.65
N SER A 321 -5.62 4.02 10.56
CA SER A 321 -6.10 4.62 9.31
C SER A 321 -6.55 6.06 9.57
N THR A 322 -7.00 6.77 8.53
CA THR A 322 -7.69 8.06 8.68
C THR A 322 -9.20 7.91 8.83
N ARG A 323 -9.72 6.67 8.94
CA ARG A 323 -11.14 6.36 9.12
C ARG A 323 -11.41 6.02 10.59
N PHE A 324 -11.48 7.06 11.41
CA PHE A 324 -11.75 6.95 12.83
C PHE A 324 -12.59 8.11 13.35
N ASP A 325 -13.17 7.90 14.52
CA ASP A 325 -13.76 8.91 15.39
C ASP A 325 -12.85 9.16 16.58
N LEU A 326 -12.89 10.38 17.09
CA LEU A 326 -12.00 10.87 18.14
C LEU A 326 -12.83 11.41 19.30
N SER A 327 -12.60 10.85 20.49
CA SER A 327 -13.17 11.36 21.74
C SER A 327 -12.07 11.57 22.79
N VAL A 328 -12.43 12.16 23.93
CA VAL A 328 -11.53 12.34 25.07
C VAL A 328 -12.12 11.63 26.28
N GLU A 329 -11.36 10.71 26.87
CA GLU A 329 -11.75 9.95 28.06
C GLU A 329 -10.57 9.88 29.03
N GLY A 330 -10.77 10.30 30.28
CA GLY A 330 -9.75 10.17 31.33
C GLY A 330 -8.39 10.78 30.99
N GLY A 331 -8.36 11.94 30.31
CA GLY A 331 -7.12 12.60 29.89
C GLY A 331 -6.43 11.98 28.67
N ASN A 332 -7.06 11.01 28.01
CA ASN A 332 -6.56 10.39 26.78
C ASN A 332 -7.43 10.77 25.59
N TYR A 333 -6.81 10.84 24.41
CA TYR A 333 -7.55 10.68 23.17
C TYR A 333 -7.88 9.21 22.97
N VAL A 334 -9.15 8.95 22.64
CA VAL A 334 -9.64 7.62 22.24
C VAL A 334 -9.94 7.66 20.75
N PHE A 335 -9.38 6.69 20.04
CA PHE A 335 -9.56 6.53 18.60
C PHE A 335 -10.38 5.26 18.37
N GLU A 336 -11.57 5.42 17.81
CA GLU A 336 -12.42 4.31 17.36
C GLU A 336 -12.46 4.32 15.85
N GLY A 337 -11.83 3.34 15.23
CA GLY A 337 -11.62 3.36 13.79
C GLY A 337 -11.71 2.01 13.13
N SER A 338 -11.38 2.04 11.85
CA SER A 338 -11.56 0.91 10.95
C SER A 338 -10.48 0.89 9.86
N GLY A 339 -10.07 -0.31 9.49
CA GLY A 339 -9.03 -0.52 8.49
C GLY A 339 -7.62 -0.18 8.97
N PHE A 340 -6.64 -0.58 8.18
CA PHE A 340 -5.23 -0.31 8.41
C PHE A 340 -4.52 0.04 7.09
N GLY A 341 -3.93 1.24 7.05
CA GLY A 341 -3.25 1.76 5.86
C GLY A 341 -3.96 2.93 5.18
N HIS A 342 -3.43 3.30 4.00
CA HIS A 342 -3.84 4.52 3.31
C HIS A 342 -5.22 4.40 2.65
N GLY A 343 -5.64 3.19 2.24
CA GLY A 343 -7.00 2.93 1.78
C GLY A 343 -7.23 3.01 0.28
N VAL A 344 -6.21 3.33 -0.54
CA VAL A 344 -6.37 3.55 -1.99
C VAL A 344 -5.99 2.29 -2.76
N GLY A 345 -6.79 1.90 -3.75
CA GLY A 345 -6.55 0.68 -4.54
C GLY A 345 -7.01 -0.59 -3.80
N MET A 346 -6.19 -1.64 -3.84
CA MET A 346 -6.59 -2.96 -3.34
C MET A 346 -6.38 -3.13 -1.82
N SER A 347 -7.43 -3.56 -1.12
CA SER A 347 -7.30 -4.11 0.25
C SER A 347 -6.77 -5.54 0.20
N GLN A 348 -5.69 -5.82 0.93
CA GLN A 348 -5.11 -7.18 1.01
C GLN A 348 -6.04 -8.15 1.74
N TYR A 349 -6.63 -7.74 2.87
CA TYR A 349 -7.61 -8.56 3.57
C TYR A 349 -8.92 -8.69 2.80
N GLY A 350 -9.35 -7.65 2.08
CA GLY A 350 -10.50 -7.76 1.18
C GLY A 350 -10.23 -8.69 -0.01
N ALA A 351 -9.03 -8.67 -0.60
CA ALA A 351 -8.62 -9.64 -1.62
C ALA A 351 -8.55 -11.08 -1.08
N LEU A 352 -8.09 -11.28 0.16
CA LEU A 352 -8.17 -12.56 0.88
C LEU A 352 -9.63 -13.02 1.02
N GLY A 353 -10.53 -12.14 1.45
CA GLY A 353 -11.96 -12.44 1.59
C GLY A 353 -12.61 -12.81 0.26
N GLN A 354 -12.31 -12.07 -0.81
CA GLN A 354 -12.79 -12.38 -2.16
C GLN A 354 -12.25 -13.72 -2.69
N ALA A 355 -10.97 -14.01 -2.50
CA ALA A 355 -10.37 -15.28 -2.91
C ALA A 355 -11.00 -16.46 -2.15
N ARG A 356 -11.27 -16.31 -0.85
CA ARG A 356 -12.01 -17.32 -0.04
C ARG A 356 -13.46 -17.50 -0.50
N ALA A 357 -14.06 -16.47 -1.08
CA ALA A 357 -15.38 -16.53 -1.71
C ALA A 357 -15.34 -17.11 -3.14
N GLY A 358 -14.19 -17.61 -3.61
CA GLY A 358 -14.06 -18.24 -4.92
C GLY A 358 -13.92 -17.29 -6.10
N ARG A 359 -13.72 -15.99 -5.85
CA ARG A 359 -13.52 -15.00 -6.92
C ARG A 359 -12.13 -15.14 -7.53
N THR A 360 -12.02 -14.93 -8.84
CA THR A 360 -10.74 -14.96 -9.53
C THR A 360 -9.94 -13.69 -9.26
N TYR A 361 -8.63 -13.73 -9.48
CA TYR A 361 -7.78 -12.53 -9.35
C TYR A 361 -8.20 -11.40 -10.29
N ARG A 362 -8.76 -11.71 -11.46
CA ARG A 362 -9.32 -10.71 -12.38
C ARG A 362 -10.55 -10.04 -11.78
N ASP A 363 -11.45 -10.82 -11.15
CA ASP A 363 -12.62 -10.26 -10.46
C ASP A 363 -12.20 -9.38 -9.28
N ILE A 364 -11.17 -9.80 -8.53
CA ILE A 364 -10.60 -9.04 -7.42
C ILE A 364 -10.06 -7.70 -7.92
N LEU A 365 -9.24 -7.71 -8.96
CA LEU A 365 -8.65 -6.48 -9.52
C LEU A 365 -9.73 -5.57 -10.12
N ALA A 366 -10.70 -6.12 -10.85
CA ALA A 366 -11.80 -5.35 -11.43
C ALA A 366 -12.69 -4.69 -10.36
N HIS A 367 -12.79 -5.28 -9.17
CA HIS A 367 -13.49 -4.67 -8.03
C HIS A 367 -12.77 -3.43 -7.50
N TYR A 368 -11.44 -3.49 -7.33
CA TYR A 368 -10.67 -2.41 -6.73
C TYR A 368 -10.22 -1.33 -7.72
N PHE A 369 -10.04 -1.68 -8.99
CA PHE A 369 -9.53 -0.80 -10.04
C PHE A 369 -10.51 -0.74 -11.21
N VAL A 370 -11.65 -0.10 -10.97
CA VAL A 370 -12.75 -0.04 -11.95
C VAL A 370 -12.28 0.59 -13.26
N GLY A 371 -12.58 -0.10 -14.38
CA GLY A 371 -12.20 0.34 -15.73
C GLY A 371 -10.76 -0.01 -16.15
N THR A 372 -9.99 -0.72 -15.31
CA THR A 372 -8.69 -1.25 -15.71
C THR A 372 -8.79 -2.63 -16.35
N GLU A 373 -7.76 -3.01 -17.09
CA GLU A 373 -7.62 -4.30 -17.75
C GLU A 373 -6.33 -4.99 -17.30
N VAL A 374 -6.41 -6.30 -17.05
CA VAL A 374 -5.22 -7.15 -16.93
C VAL A 374 -4.77 -7.54 -18.33
N ARG A 375 -3.55 -7.14 -18.71
CA ARG A 375 -2.97 -7.43 -20.03
C ARG A 375 -1.66 -8.18 -19.89
N SER A 376 -1.43 -9.17 -20.76
CA SER A 376 -0.11 -9.75 -20.95
C SER A 376 0.81 -8.69 -21.57
N GLY A 377 1.94 -8.41 -20.93
CA GLY A 377 2.87 -7.33 -21.27
C GLY A 377 3.67 -7.53 -22.55
N SER A 378 3.10 -8.12 -23.60
CA SER A 378 3.66 -8.05 -24.96
C SER A 378 3.06 -6.84 -25.67
N GLY A 379 3.68 -5.65 -25.51
CA GLY A 379 3.33 -4.50 -26.36
C GLY A 379 3.21 -3.13 -25.70
N ALA A 380 3.84 -2.87 -24.55
CA ALA A 380 4.06 -1.48 -24.15
C ALA A 380 5.32 -0.97 -24.87
N SER A 381 5.12 -0.26 -25.98
CA SER A 381 6.17 0.59 -26.57
C SER A 381 6.69 1.54 -25.49
N PRO A 382 8.02 1.80 -25.38
CA PRO A 382 8.51 2.76 -24.41
C PRO A 382 7.97 4.15 -24.79
N LEU A 383 7.13 4.73 -23.93
CA LEU A 383 6.61 6.08 -24.09
C LEU A 383 6.84 6.89 -22.81
N PRO A 384 6.93 8.22 -22.96
CA PRO A 384 8.05 9.01 -22.47
C PRO A 384 7.95 9.31 -20.98
N SER A 385 9.12 9.54 -20.38
CA SER A 385 9.27 10.15 -19.05
C SER A 385 8.66 11.55 -19.05
N ALA A 386 7.35 11.63 -18.86
CA ALA A 386 6.74 12.79 -18.25
C ALA A 386 6.92 12.58 -16.75
N ALA A 387 7.97 13.19 -16.21
CA ALA A 387 8.17 13.35 -14.77
C ALA A 387 6.98 14.11 -14.19
N ARG A 388 5.88 13.40 -13.93
CA ARG A 388 4.87 13.86 -13.00
C ARG A 388 5.50 13.77 -11.62
N PRO A 389 5.42 14.82 -10.79
CA PRO A 389 5.88 14.71 -9.42
C PRO A 389 5.18 13.50 -8.81
N SER A 390 5.97 12.54 -8.36
CA SER A 390 5.45 11.51 -7.49
C SER A 390 4.76 12.26 -6.35
N PRO A 391 3.52 11.94 -5.95
CA PRO A 391 3.08 12.33 -4.63
C PRO A 391 4.18 11.86 -3.69
N SER A 392 4.74 12.78 -2.92
CA SER A 392 5.86 12.48 -2.03
C SER A 392 5.56 11.16 -1.33
N SER A 393 6.39 10.15 -1.61
CA SER A 393 6.43 8.96 -0.78
C SER A 393 6.48 9.48 0.65
N PRO A 394 5.65 8.96 1.58
CA PRO A 394 5.76 9.38 2.97
C PRO A 394 7.22 9.22 3.37
N GLU A 395 7.86 10.34 3.69
CA GLU A 395 9.23 10.37 4.18
C GLU A 395 9.36 9.32 5.29
N VAL A 396 10.40 8.53 5.11
CA VAL A 396 10.70 7.32 5.84
C VAL A 396 10.81 7.59 7.34
N LEU A 397 10.05 6.82 8.12
CA LEU A 397 10.37 6.54 9.52
C LEU A 397 11.80 6.01 9.62
N ALA A 398 12.64 6.78 10.30
CA ALA A 398 13.83 6.27 10.94
C ALA A 398 13.44 5.14 11.89
N ASP A 399 14.16 4.04 11.74
CA ASP A 399 14.41 2.94 12.66
C ASP A 399 13.29 2.51 13.65
N ALA A 400 12.72 1.34 13.36
CA ALA A 400 12.35 0.38 14.39
C ALA A 400 12.55 -1.02 13.81
N SER A 401 13.61 -1.66 14.26
CA SER A 401 13.87 -3.09 14.22
C SER A 401 12.69 -3.89 14.80
N SER A 402 11.60 -4.02 14.05
CA SER A 402 10.66 -5.14 14.17
C SER A 402 9.92 -5.32 12.86
N GLY A 403 10.35 -6.29 12.06
CA GLY A 403 9.52 -6.86 11.02
C GLY A 403 8.35 -7.57 11.68
N ALA A 404 7.25 -6.85 11.95
CA ALA A 404 5.99 -7.50 12.27
C ALA A 404 5.43 -8.10 10.98
N ALA A 405 5.86 -9.33 10.69
CA ALA A 405 5.13 -10.25 9.84
C ALA A 405 3.69 -10.37 10.35
N ILE A 406 2.76 -10.61 9.43
CA ILE A 406 1.43 -11.14 9.77
C ILE A 406 1.65 -12.32 10.72
N PRO A 407 1.06 -12.33 11.94
CA PRO A 407 1.26 -13.43 12.87
C PRO A 407 0.87 -14.74 12.20
N ARG A 408 1.83 -15.67 12.11
CA ARG A 408 1.58 -17.03 11.61
C ARG A 408 0.52 -17.68 12.51
N GLN A 409 -0.59 -18.14 11.94
CA GLN A 409 -1.45 -19.08 12.64
C GLN A 409 -0.68 -20.39 12.83
N PRO A 410 -0.74 -21.04 14.01
CA PRO A 410 -0.26 -22.40 14.17
C PRO A 410 -1.13 -23.33 13.31
N SER A 411 -0.47 -24.13 12.47
CA SER A 411 -1.09 -25.23 11.74
C SER A 411 -1.46 -26.36 12.71
N ALA A 412 -2.69 -26.37 13.21
CA ALA A 412 -3.49 -27.56 13.52
C ALA A 412 -4.69 -27.18 14.39
N LEU A 413 -5.89 -27.24 13.81
CA LEU A 413 -7.11 -27.75 14.45
C LEU A 413 -8.12 -27.98 13.32
N ARG A 414 -8.24 -29.24 12.89
CA ARG A 414 -9.32 -29.69 12.00
C ARG A 414 -10.63 -29.62 12.78
N THR A 415 -11.34 -28.50 12.68
CA THR A 415 -12.74 -28.44 13.10
C THR A 415 -13.61 -28.69 11.89
N ARG A 416 -14.40 -29.77 11.92
CA ARG A 416 -15.40 -30.08 10.89
C ARG A 416 -16.38 -28.91 10.79
N TYR A 417 -16.48 -28.35 9.59
CA TYR A 417 -17.51 -27.39 9.23
C TYR A 417 -18.88 -28.09 9.22
N VAL A 418 -19.81 -27.60 10.03
CA VAL A 418 -21.25 -27.92 9.96
C VAL A 418 -21.93 -26.68 9.37
N PRO A 419 -22.71 -26.77 8.28
CA PRO A 419 -23.32 -25.59 7.67
C PRO A 419 -24.40 -25.03 8.61
N ALA A 420 -24.30 -23.75 8.96
CA ALA A 420 -25.42 -23.02 9.54
C ALA A 420 -26.44 -22.72 8.43
N THR A 421 -27.64 -23.27 8.59
CA THR A 421 -28.79 -23.01 7.75
C THR A 421 -29.14 -21.52 7.67
N ALA A 422 -29.53 -21.10 6.48
CA ALA A 422 -29.86 -19.73 6.12
C ALA A 422 -30.82 -19.05 7.11
N ARG A 423 -30.36 -17.99 7.78
CA ARG A 423 -31.25 -16.99 8.37
C ARG A 423 -31.39 -15.84 7.37
N ARG A 424 -32.57 -15.78 6.74
CA ARG A 424 -33.04 -14.65 5.94
C ARG A 424 -33.03 -13.39 6.81
N TRP A 425 -32.46 -12.31 6.28
CA TRP A 425 -32.61 -10.97 6.81
C TRP A 425 -34.06 -10.49 6.60
N PRO A 426 -34.71 -9.86 7.60
CA PRO A 426 -36.06 -9.32 7.43
C PRO A 426 -36.03 -8.01 6.64
N THR A 427 -36.80 -7.95 5.55
CA THR A 427 -37.13 -6.73 4.81
C THR A 427 -37.99 -5.77 5.65
N PRO A 428 -37.84 -4.44 5.52
CA PRO A 428 -38.68 -3.47 6.22
C PRO A 428 -40.14 -3.58 5.78
N ARG A 429 -41.07 -3.66 6.75
CA ARG A 429 -42.51 -3.66 6.52
C ARG A 429 -42.98 -2.29 6.06
N HIS A 430 -43.52 -2.21 4.85
CA HIS A 430 -44.47 -1.17 4.46
C HIS A 430 -45.78 -1.38 5.24
N ILE A 431 -46.23 -0.33 5.94
CA ILE A 431 -47.57 -0.25 6.51
C ILE A 431 -48.53 0.00 5.35
N ALA A 432 -49.29 -1.03 4.97
CA ALA A 432 -50.44 -0.90 4.07
C ALA A 432 -51.70 -0.89 4.93
N HIS A 433 -52.42 0.24 4.93
CA HIS A 433 -53.78 0.33 5.44
C HIS A 433 -54.70 -0.53 4.59
N GLY A 434 -55.40 -1.47 5.23
CA GLY A 434 -56.47 -2.24 4.61
C GLY A 434 -57.71 -1.37 4.40
N SER A 435 -58.29 -1.45 3.21
CA SER A 435 -59.69 -1.09 2.96
C SER A 435 -60.30 -2.15 2.06
N GLY A 436 -61.32 -2.83 2.61
CA GLY A 436 -62.09 -3.85 1.93
C GLY A 436 -63.04 -3.23 0.91
N VAL A 437 -63.16 -3.95 -0.20
CA VAL A 437 -64.03 -3.67 -1.36
C VAL A 437 -65.51 -3.81 -0.97
N ARG A 438 -66.32 -2.80 -1.30
CA ARG A 438 -67.74 -2.95 -1.66
C ARG A 438 -67.97 -2.21 -2.97
N GLU A 439 -68.63 -2.88 -3.90
CA GLU A 439 -68.87 -2.42 -5.26
C GLU A 439 -70.08 -1.47 -5.41
N ARG A 440 -69.89 -0.51 -6.34
CA ARG A 440 -70.83 0.17 -7.27
C ARG A 440 -71.83 1.23 -6.76
N PRO A 441 -72.29 2.19 -7.62
CA PRO A 441 -71.93 2.46 -9.02
C PRO A 441 -71.51 3.93 -9.33
N ALA A 442 -71.10 4.15 -10.59
CA ALA A 442 -70.60 5.38 -11.20
C ALA A 442 -71.60 6.55 -11.22
N ILE A 443 -71.08 7.79 -11.24
CA ILE A 443 -71.58 8.99 -11.95
C ILE A 443 -70.45 10.05 -12.02
N ASP A 444 -70.45 10.78 -13.13
CA ASP A 444 -69.50 11.76 -13.66
C ASP A 444 -69.16 13.00 -12.81
N GLY A 445 -68.05 13.67 -13.18
CA GLY A 445 -67.91 15.13 -13.05
C GLY A 445 -66.62 15.68 -12.41
N ARG A 446 -65.68 16.16 -13.23
CA ARG A 446 -64.71 17.23 -12.88
C ARG A 446 -65.44 18.61 -12.82
N PRO A 447 -64.78 19.75 -12.53
CA PRO A 447 -63.94 20.13 -11.38
C PRO A 447 -64.29 21.55 -10.85
N SER A 448 -63.83 21.97 -9.66
CA SER A 448 -63.59 23.40 -9.35
C SER A 448 -62.90 23.63 -7.98
N THR A 449 -61.75 24.30 -8.02
CA THR A 449 -61.16 25.18 -6.98
C THR A 449 -62.02 26.46 -6.78
N PRO A 450 -61.70 27.47 -5.92
CA PRO A 450 -60.72 27.63 -4.81
C PRO A 450 -61.30 28.33 -3.53
N ALA A 451 -60.41 28.74 -2.61
CA ALA A 451 -60.52 29.85 -1.63
C ALA A 451 -61.35 29.55 -0.35
N ALA A 452 -61.07 30.08 0.85
CA ALA A 452 -60.01 30.92 1.43
C ALA A 452 -60.19 30.93 2.97
N SER A 453 -59.21 31.52 3.66
CA SER A 453 -59.36 32.34 4.88
C SER A 453 -59.23 31.72 6.28
N ALA A 454 -58.22 32.27 6.99
CA ALA A 454 -58.28 32.88 8.32
C ALA A 454 -58.14 32.02 9.61
N VAL A 455 -56.95 32.20 10.20
CA VAL A 455 -56.53 32.28 11.64
C VAL A 455 -57.59 33.09 12.45
N PRO A 456 -57.83 32.94 13.81
CA PRO A 456 -56.79 32.95 14.84
C PRO A 456 -57.01 32.27 16.23
N SER A 457 -55.92 32.23 17.01
CA SER A 457 -55.82 32.76 18.40
C SER A 457 -55.46 31.82 19.57
N ALA A 458 -54.48 32.33 20.36
CA ALA A 458 -54.21 32.24 21.81
C ALA A 458 -53.97 30.85 22.46
N ALA A 459 -52.77 30.54 22.98
CA ALA A 459 -52.04 31.10 24.13
C ALA A 459 -52.63 30.74 25.50
N SER A 460 -51.92 29.92 26.29
CA SER A 460 -51.68 30.09 27.74
C SER A 460 -50.80 28.95 28.31
N SER A 461 -49.63 29.32 28.82
CA SER A 461 -49.01 28.71 30.04
C SER A 461 -49.54 29.51 31.25
N PRO A 462 -49.03 29.41 32.50
CA PRO A 462 -48.14 28.44 33.18
C PRO A 462 -48.62 28.05 34.60
N VAL A 463 -47.98 27.08 35.27
CA VAL A 463 -47.80 26.98 36.75
C VAL A 463 -46.57 26.06 36.97
N THR A 464 -45.39 26.50 37.45
CA THR A 464 -44.88 26.54 38.85
C THR A 464 -45.26 25.28 39.67
N GLU A 465 -44.38 24.62 40.43
CA GLU A 465 -43.64 25.12 41.60
C GLU A 465 -42.72 23.98 42.13
N THR A 466 -41.54 24.37 42.67
CA THR A 466 -40.84 23.91 43.91
C THR A 466 -40.67 22.40 44.24
N GLU A 467 -39.68 21.89 44.98
CA GLU A 467 -38.52 22.39 45.75
C GLU A 467 -37.64 21.18 46.17
N GLU A 468 -36.38 21.48 46.52
CA GLU A 468 -35.52 20.88 47.56
C GLU A 468 -35.26 19.35 47.61
N SER A 469 -34.02 18.86 47.42
CA SER A 469 -32.81 18.94 48.26
C SER A 469 -32.55 17.64 49.04
N VAL A 470 -31.30 17.46 49.51
CA VAL A 470 -30.75 16.40 50.38
C VAL A 470 -29.91 15.32 49.68
N THR A 471 -28.60 15.57 49.71
CA THR A 471 -27.54 14.55 49.81
C THR A 471 -27.32 14.23 51.30
N PRO A 472 -26.85 13.03 51.69
CA PRO A 472 -25.41 12.94 51.97
C PRO A 472 -24.72 11.58 51.70
N GLN A 473 -23.43 11.69 51.38
CA GLN A 473 -22.27 10.87 51.80
C GLN A 473 -22.21 9.32 51.63
N ARG A 474 -21.13 8.93 50.92
CA ARG A 474 -20.09 7.92 51.20
C ARG A 474 -20.49 6.48 51.59
N ARG A 475 -19.99 5.50 50.81
CA ARG A 475 -19.03 4.47 51.27
C ARG A 475 -18.34 3.75 50.10
N ALA A 476 -17.15 3.24 50.40
CA ALA A 476 -16.17 2.61 49.52
C ALA A 476 -16.32 1.08 49.43
N ALA A 477 -15.51 0.48 48.54
CA ALA A 477 -15.26 -0.96 48.28
C ALA A 477 -16.40 -1.66 47.51
N TRP A 478 -16.19 -2.30 46.36
CA TRP A 478 -15.06 -3.09 45.85
C TRP A 478 -14.76 -2.80 44.38
#